data_AF-A0A1J4S9T6-F1
#
_entry.id   AF-A0A1J4S9T6-F1
#
_cell.length_a   1.000
_cell.length_b   1.000
_cell.length_c   1.000
_cell.angle_alpha   90.00
_cell.angle_beta   90.00
_cell.angle_gamma   90.00
#
_symmetry.space_group_name_H-M   'P 1'
#
loop_
_entity.id
_entity.type
_entity.pdbx_description
1 polymer ?
#
loop_
_entity_poly.entity_id
_entity_poly.type
_entity_poly.pdbx_seq_one_letter_code
_entity_poly.pdbx_strand_id
1 'polypeptide(L)'
;MSLTPRAILSNQNVRSALQQAWTDSNPGVTGGHEEGGFIVKDDDDKLSVVRWPKGSKDSIQVPPHAGCKIDGLEIVTSFHTHPNTGSDYLQEPGETDKRAVRDDPDLKGSEYVGEFVVSQEIIFLISPAGQAREMDDTQTVFTE
;
A
#
# COMPACT_ATOMS: atom_id res chain seq x y z
N MET A 1 -16.65 -14.95 -1.27
CA MET A 1 -16.66 -13.94 -0.17
C MET A 1 -15.88 -12.75 -0.66
N SER A 2 -16.34 -11.52 -0.45
CA SER A 2 -15.56 -10.34 -0.83
C SER A 2 -14.29 -10.25 0.00
N LEU A 3 -13.15 -9.99 -0.65
CA LEU A 3 -11.90 -9.70 0.03
C LEU A 3 -12.07 -8.49 0.95
N THR A 4 -11.58 -8.60 2.18
CA THR A 4 -11.57 -7.48 3.13
C THR A 4 -10.13 -7.02 3.32
N PRO A 5 -9.90 -5.74 3.69
CA PRO A 5 -8.56 -5.25 4.00
C PRO A 5 -7.82 -6.10 5.03
N ARG A 6 -8.53 -6.61 6.06
CA ARG A 6 -7.92 -7.50 7.06
C ARG A 6 -7.53 -8.86 6.48
N ALA A 7 -8.38 -9.46 5.64
CA ALA A 7 -8.04 -10.73 4.99
C ALA A 7 -6.81 -10.60 4.08
N ILE A 8 -6.66 -9.45 3.40
CA ILE A 8 -5.48 -9.14 2.59
C ILE A 8 -4.23 -8.99 3.48
N LEU A 9 -4.32 -8.23 4.58
CA LEU A 9 -3.20 -8.09 5.52
C LEU A 9 -2.86 -9.38 6.26
N SER A 10 -3.78 -10.34 6.42
CA SER A 10 -3.46 -11.66 7.01
C SER A 10 -2.83 -12.63 6.00
N ASN A 11 -2.74 -12.27 4.71
CA ASN A 11 -2.13 -13.13 3.69
C ASN A 11 -0.60 -13.11 3.79
N GLN A 12 0.02 -14.27 3.92
CA GLN A 12 1.48 -14.40 4.13
C GLN A 12 2.33 -13.80 2.98
N ASN A 13 1.90 -13.94 1.72
CA ASN A 13 2.62 -13.39 0.57
C ASN A 13 2.58 -11.86 0.60
N VAL A 14 1.41 -11.29 0.93
CA VAL A 14 1.23 -9.85 1.07
C VAL A 14 2.09 -9.31 2.21
N ARG A 15 2.01 -9.92 3.40
CA ARG A 15 2.79 -9.50 4.58
C ARG A 15 4.29 -9.51 4.31
N SER A 16 4.79 -10.60 3.73
CA SER A 16 6.20 -10.72 3.36
C SER A 16 6.63 -9.62 2.38
N ALA A 17 5.79 -9.30 1.40
CA ALA A 17 6.08 -8.28 0.40
C ALA A 17 6.01 -6.85 0.97
N LEU A 18 5.07 -6.56 1.87
CA LEU A 18 4.99 -5.28 2.60
C LEU A 18 6.18 -5.11 3.53
N GLN A 19 6.58 -6.16 4.25
CA GLN A 19 7.76 -6.15 5.10
C GLN A 19 9.04 -5.92 4.30
N GLN A 20 9.16 -6.55 3.14
CA GLN A 20 10.27 -6.31 2.22
C GLN A 20 10.25 -4.86 1.74
N ALA A 21 9.09 -4.31 1.37
CA ALA A 21 8.96 -2.90 0.98
C ALA A 21 9.41 -1.94 2.07
N TRP A 22 8.96 -2.20 3.30
CA TRP A 22 9.37 -1.43 4.45
C TRP A 22 10.89 -1.50 4.67
N THR A 23 11.48 -2.69 4.57
CA THR A 23 12.94 -2.85 4.70
C THR A 23 13.69 -2.11 3.60
N ASP A 24 13.27 -2.27 2.35
CA ASP A 24 13.87 -1.64 1.17
C ASP A 24 13.81 -0.12 1.26
N SER A 25 12.71 0.42 1.78
CA SER A 25 12.47 1.86 1.95
C SER A 25 13.46 2.55 2.89
N ASN A 26 14.30 1.79 3.59
CA ASN A 26 15.34 2.25 4.51
C ASN A 26 14.81 3.23 5.56
N PRO A 27 13.92 2.77 6.47
CA PRO A 27 13.20 3.63 7.39
C PRO A 27 14.14 4.26 8.41
N GLY A 28 13.91 5.53 8.70
CA GLY A 28 14.74 6.30 9.64
C GLY A 28 14.64 7.80 9.41
N VAL A 29 15.47 8.55 10.15
CA VAL A 29 15.48 10.02 10.10
C VAL A 29 16.05 10.56 8.78
N THR A 30 16.93 9.78 8.13
CA THR A 30 17.59 10.15 6.87
C THR A 30 17.74 8.96 5.95
N GLY A 31 17.68 9.19 4.63
CA GLY A 31 17.94 8.15 3.63
C GLY A 31 16.73 7.26 3.29
N GLY A 32 15.57 7.56 3.88
CA GLY A 32 14.30 6.93 3.52
C GLY A 32 13.85 7.31 2.11
N HIS A 33 13.18 6.37 1.45
CA HIS A 33 12.52 6.59 0.16
C HIS A 33 11.28 5.72 0.07
N GLU A 34 10.23 6.24 -0.55
CA GLU A 34 8.99 5.51 -0.67
C GLU A 34 9.17 4.25 -1.54
N GLU A 35 8.56 3.19 -1.08
CA GLU A 35 8.40 1.93 -1.78
C GLU A 35 6.91 1.65 -1.90
N GLY A 36 6.49 0.98 -2.96
CA GLY A 36 5.06 0.72 -3.18
C GLY A 36 4.79 -0.46 -4.09
N GLY A 37 3.51 -0.73 -4.31
CA GLY A 37 3.09 -1.84 -5.14
C GLY A 37 1.58 -1.98 -5.26
N PHE A 38 1.19 -2.85 -6.19
CA PHE A 38 -0.16 -3.38 -6.28
C PHE A 38 -0.21 -4.77 -5.66
N ILE A 39 -1.23 -5.02 -4.86
CA ILE A 39 -1.65 -6.36 -4.46
C ILE A 39 -2.69 -6.79 -5.47
N VAL A 40 -2.39 -7.87 -6.19
CA VAL A 40 -3.21 -8.37 -7.28
C VAL A 40 -3.74 -9.75 -6.98
N LYS A 41 -4.86 -10.08 -7.60
CA LYS A 41 -5.51 -11.38 -7.52
C LYS A 41 -5.51 -12.06 -8.89
N ASP A 42 -5.13 -13.34 -8.92
CA ASP A 42 -5.23 -14.17 -10.12
C ASP A 42 -6.59 -14.90 -10.21
N ASP A 43 -6.80 -15.65 -11.29
CA ASP A 43 -8.03 -16.42 -11.53
C ASP A 43 -8.26 -17.56 -10.52
N ASP A 44 -7.24 -17.95 -9.74
CA ASP A 44 -7.31 -18.93 -8.66
C ASP A 44 -7.57 -18.27 -7.29
N ASP A 45 -7.93 -16.98 -7.26
CA ASP A 45 -8.07 -16.14 -6.06
C ASP A 45 -6.77 -16.03 -5.21
N LYS A 46 -5.60 -16.28 -5.80
CA LYS A 46 -4.32 -16.14 -5.09
C LYS A 46 -3.85 -14.70 -5.14
N LEU A 47 -3.39 -14.21 -3.99
CA LEU A 47 -2.82 -12.88 -3.86
C LEU A 47 -1.30 -12.91 -4.12
N SER A 48 -0.85 -11.93 -4.90
CA SER A 48 0.56 -11.65 -5.15
C SER A 48 0.80 -10.13 -5.17
N VAL A 49 2.07 -9.72 -5.16
CA VAL A 49 2.47 -8.31 -5.15
C VAL A 49 3.31 -7.96 -6.35
N VAL A 50 2.91 -6.90 -7.06
CA VAL A 50 3.66 -6.26 -8.14
C VAL A 50 4.25 -4.97 -7.60
N ARG A 51 5.57 -4.92 -7.44
CA ARG A 51 6.27 -3.75 -6.89
C ARG A 51 6.37 -2.62 -7.91
N TRP A 52 6.19 -1.39 -7.45
CA TRP A 52 6.44 -0.19 -8.24
C TRP A 52 7.95 0.08 -8.33
N PRO A 53 8.40 0.90 -9.30
CA PRO A 53 9.74 1.46 -9.25
C PRO A 53 9.97 2.22 -7.94
N LYS A 54 11.17 2.11 -7.39
CA LYS A 54 11.62 2.85 -6.22
C LYS A 54 11.28 4.34 -6.35
N GLY A 55 10.67 4.88 -5.30
CA GLY A 55 10.35 6.29 -5.17
C GLY A 55 11.54 7.15 -4.76
N SER A 56 11.23 8.42 -4.53
CA SER A 56 12.11 9.40 -3.90
C SER A 56 11.79 9.50 -2.41
N LYS A 57 12.26 10.55 -1.73
CA LYS A 57 12.10 10.73 -0.29
C LYS A 57 10.61 10.79 0.12
N ASP A 58 9.81 11.51 -0.64
CA ASP A 58 8.43 11.91 -0.31
C ASP A 58 7.52 11.88 -1.55
N SER A 59 7.89 11.08 -2.54
CA SER A 59 7.03 10.80 -3.67
C SER A 59 7.40 9.50 -4.37
N ILE A 60 6.37 8.80 -4.82
CA ILE A 60 6.48 7.60 -5.64
C ILE A 60 5.62 7.73 -6.90
N GLN A 61 6.03 7.07 -7.97
CA GLN A 61 5.28 7.04 -9.22
C GLN A 61 4.47 5.75 -9.30
N VAL A 62 3.15 5.91 -9.40
CA VAL A 62 2.22 4.79 -9.60
C VAL A 62 2.28 4.33 -11.06
N PRO A 63 2.62 3.07 -11.37
CA PRO A 63 2.65 2.55 -12.75
C PRO A 63 1.26 2.60 -13.40
N PRO A 64 1.15 2.69 -14.74
CA PRO A 64 -0.15 2.65 -15.43
C PRO A 64 -0.97 1.40 -15.11
N HIS A 65 -2.25 1.56 -14.83
CA HIS A 65 -3.09 0.48 -14.29
C HIS A 65 -4.56 0.55 -14.75
N ALA A 66 -4.75 0.84 -16.04
CA ALA A 66 -6.06 1.08 -16.64
C ALA A 66 -7.10 0.00 -16.29
N GLY A 67 -8.28 0.42 -15.85
CA GLY A 67 -9.37 -0.49 -15.49
C GLY A 67 -9.13 -1.33 -14.24
N CYS A 68 -8.35 -0.81 -13.29
CA CYS A 68 -8.00 -1.48 -12.02
C CYS A 68 -7.20 -2.78 -12.23
N LYS A 69 -6.34 -2.80 -13.26
CA LYS A 69 -5.56 -3.97 -13.64
C LYS A 69 -4.12 -3.63 -13.93
N ILE A 70 -3.23 -4.57 -13.64
CA ILE A 70 -1.82 -4.53 -14.05
C ILE A 70 -1.47 -5.89 -14.64
N ASP A 71 -0.87 -5.90 -15.83
CA ASP A 71 -0.52 -7.11 -16.58
C ASP A 71 -1.69 -8.12 -16.72
N GLY A 72 -2.93 -7.61 -16.79
CA GLY A 72 -4.15 -8.42 -16.91
C GLY A 72 -4.74 -8.91 -15.58
N LEU A 73 -4.00 -8.79 -14.47
CA LEU A 73 -4.43 -9.19 -13.13
C LEU A 73 -5.23 -8.07 -12.44
N GLU A 74 -6.22 -8.46 -11.65
CA GLU A 74 -7.06 -7.51 -10.91
C GLU A 74 -6.32 -6.94 -9.72
N ILE A 75 -6.27 -5.61 -9.62
CA ILE A 75 -5.73 -4.91 -8.45
C ILE A 75 -6.82 -4.87 -7.39
N VAL A 76 -6.56 -5.49 -6.24
CA VAL A 76 -7.48 -5.50 -5.09
C VAL A 76 -7.07 -4.48 -4.03
N THR A 77 -5.81 -4.07 -4.00
CA THR A 77 -5.28 -3.06 -3.07
C THR A 77 -3.99 -2.46 -3.65
N SER A 78 -3.72 -1.18 -3.40
CA SER A 78 -2.39 -0.58 -3.60
C SER A 78 -1.69 -0.38 -2.26
N PHE A 79 -0.39 -0.09 -2.25
CA PHE A 79 0.28 0.35 -1.03
C PHE A 79 1.50 1.21 -1.32
N HIS A 80 1.88 2.02 -0.34
CA HIS A 80 3.20 2.64 -0.26
C HIS A 80 3.71 2.75 1.18
N THR A 81 4.99 3.08 1.34
CA THR A 81 5.65 3.27 2.64
C THR A 81 5.84 4.74 2.97
N HIS A 82 5.74 5.08 4.26
CA HIS A 82 6.16 6.37 4.83
C HIS A 82 7.43 6.17 5.70
N PRO A 83 8.62 6.01 5.09
CA PRO A 83 9.83 5.56 5.81
C PRO A 83 10.52 6.65 6.63
N ASN A 84 10.27 7.93 6.34
CA ASN A 84 10.97 9.02 7.01
C ASN A 84 10.36 9.29 8.38
N THR A 85 11.13 9.03 9.44
CA THR A 85 10.67 9.16 10.84
C THR A 85 11.11 10.46 11.52
N GLY A 86 11.72 11.39 10.77
CA GLY A 86 12.07 12.72 11.27
C GLY A 86 10.82 13.55 11.58
N SER A 87 10.96 14.52 12.48
CA SER A 87 9.84 15.38 12.95
C SER A 87 9.11 16.16 11.85
N ASP A 88 9.75 16.31 10.69
CA ASP A 88 9.20 17.04 9.55
C ASP A 88 8.30 16.18 8.65
N TYR A 89 8.15 14.89 8.97
CA TYR A 89 7.43 13.91 8.15
C TYR A 89 6.19 13.38 8.87
N LEU A 90 5.09 13.25 8.13
CA LEU A 90 3.85 12.65 8.62
C LEU A 90 3.91 11.14 8.43
N GLN A 91 3.64 10.39 9.51
CA GLN A 91 3.51 8.94 9.47
C GLN A 91 2.09 8.52 9.03
N GLU A 92 1.07 9.29 9.39
CA GLU A 92 -0.29 9.12 8.88
C GLU A 92 -0.38 9.61 7.42
N PRO A 93 -1.23 8.99 6.57
CA PRO A 93 -1.56 9.50 5.26
C PRO A 93 -1.97 10.97 5.26
N GLY A 94 -1.27 11.77 4.47
CA GLY A 94 -1.59 13.17 4.24
C GLY A 94 -2.74 13.36 3.25
N GLU A 95 -3.13 14.61 3.03
CA GLU A 95 -4.18 14.91 2.05
C GLU A 95 -3.78 14.57 0.61
N THR A 96 -2.49 14.55 0.28
CA THR A 96 -2.04 14.12 -1.06
C THR A 96 -2.30 12.63 -1.29
N ASP A 97 -1.98 11.78 -0.32
CA ASP A 97 -2.26 10.33 -0.39
C ASP A 97 -3.77 10.06 -0.52
N LYS A 98 -4.57 10.71 0.33
CA LYS A 98 -6.03 10.58 0.31
C LYS A 98 -6.65 10.99 -1.03
N ARG A 99 -6.14 12.09 -1.63
CA ARG A 99 -6.59 12.54 -2.95
C ARG A 99 -6.15 11.59 -4.05
N ALA A 100 -4.92 11.08 -4.00
CA ALA A 100 -4.42 10.13 -4.99
C ALA A 100 -5.36 8.91 -5.10
N VAL A 101 -5.70 8.28 -3.98
CA VAL A 101 -6.60 7.12 -3.97
C VAL A 101 -8.03 7.48 -4.39
N ARG A 102 -8.56 8.60 -3.90
CA ARG A 102 -9.94 9.01 -4.18
C ARG A 102 -10.15 9.39 -5.65
N ASP A 103 -9.23 10.17 -6.19
CA ASP A 103 -9.38 10.82 -7.49
C ASP A 103 -8.82 9.98 -8.64
N ASP A 104 -8.11 8.88 -8.35
CA ASP A 104 -7.69 7.90 -9.36
C ASP A 104 -8.91 7.22 -10.01
N PRO A 105 -9.15 7.40 -11.32
CA PRO A 105 -10.33 6.84 -11.99
C PRO A 105 -10.21 5.33 -12.25
N ASP A 106 -9.01 4.79 -12.25
CA ASP A 106 -8.72 3.40 -12.61
C ASP A 106 -8.71 2.49 -11.38
N LEU A 107 -8.33 2.97 -10.19
CA LEU A 107 -8.42 2.23 -8.92
C LEU A 107 -9.85 2.25 -8.34
N LYS A 108 -10.81 1.73 -9.12
CA LYS A 108 -12.25 1.70 -8.80
C LYS A 108 -12.90 0.35 -9.13
N GLY A 109 -12.11 -0.72 -9.22
CA GLY A 109 -12.61 -2.08 -9.42
C GLY A 109 -13.55 -2.53 -8.30
N SER A 110 -14.47 -3.45 -8.60
CA SER A 110 -15.47 -3.92 -7.63
C SER A 110 -14.88 -4.60 -6.39
N GLU A 111 -13.67 -5.13 -6.51
CA GLU A 111 -12.93 -5.76 -5.40
C GLU A 111 -11.83 -4.87 -4.83
N TYR A 112 -11.62 -3.65 -5.36
CA TYR A 112 -10.60 -2.76 -4.87
C TYR A 112 -11.00 -2.18 -3.51
N VAL A 113 -10.23 -2.49 -2.47
CA VAL A 113 -10.56 -2.10 -1.09
C VAL A 113 -9.87 -0.83 -0.61
N GLY A 114 -8.96 -0.26 -1.42
CA GLY A 114 -8.20 0.95 -1.09
C GLY A 114 -6.69 0.77 -1.13
N GLU A 115 -5.98 1.61 -0.38
CA GLU A 115 -4.53 1.65 -0.32
C GLU A 115 -4.02 1.47 1.11
N PHE A 116 -3.03 0.60 1.31
CA PHE A 116 -2.29 0.54 2.56
C PHE A 116 -1.16 1.55 2.59
N VAL A 117 -1.07 2.30 3.68
CA VAL A 117 0.12 3.11 3.96
C VAL A 117 0.86 2.49 5.12
N VAL A 118 2.06 1.98 4.82
CA VAL A 118 2.92 1.31 5.80
C VAL A 118 3.82 2.36 6.44
N SER A 119 3.57 2.67 7.71
CA SER A 119 4.38 3.58 8.51
C SER A 119 5.14 2.84 9.60
N GLN A 120 5.95 3.55 10.38
CA GLN A 120 6.83 2.98 11.41
C GLN A 120 6.08 2.17 12.48
N GLU A 121 4.91 2.63 12.90
CA GLU A 121 4.14 2.03 14.00
C GLU A 121 2.81 1.46 13.52
N ILE A 122 2.16 2.10 12.55
CA ILE A 122 0.80 1.76 12.13
C ILE A 122 0.73 1.52 10.63
N ILE A 123 0.00 0.49 10.21
CA ILE A 123 -0.50 0.37 8.84
C ILE A 123 -1.86 1.06 8.78
N PHE A 124 -2.00 2.01 7.87
CA PHE A 124 -3.28 2.69 7.60
C PHE A 124 -3.93 2.11 6.36
N LEU A 125 -5.25 2.26 6.24
CA LEU A 125 -5.99 2.05 5.01
C LEU A 125 -6.64 3.36 4.57
N ILE A 126 -6.36 3.79 3.35
CA ILE A 126 -7.12 4.83 2.65
C ILE A 126 -8.19 4.13 1.81
N SER A 127 -9.46 4.36 2.12
CA SER A 127 -10.57 3.83 1.32
C SER A 127 -10.64 4.49 -0.07
N PRO A 128 -11.34 3.90 -1.06
CA PRO A 128 -11.59 4.53 -2.36
C PRO A 128 -12.30 5.89 -2.30
N ALA A 129 -12.90 6.24 -1.16
CA ALA A 129 -13.51 7.55 -0.91
C ALA A 129 -12.50 8.59 -0.37
N GLY A 130 -11.24 8.21 -0.16
CA GLY A 130 -10.19 9.07 0.41
C GLY A 130 -10.23 9.18 1.94
N GLN A 131 -10.93 8.29 2.63
CA GLN A 131 -10.94 8.27 4.10
C GLN A 131 -9.85 7.34 4.62
N ALA A 132 -8.95 7.87 5.46
CA ALA A 132 -7.91 7.09 6.13
C ALA A 132 -8.42 6.55 7.47
N ARG A 133 -7.98 5.34 7.83
CA ARG A 133 -8.18 4.74 9.15
C ARG A 133 -7.03 3.81 9.51
N GLU A 134 -6.76 3.65 10.79
CA GLU A 134 -5.80 2.67 11.30
C GLU A 134 -6.29 1.23 11.02
N MET A 135 -5.37 0.36 10.65
CA MET A 135 -5.63 -1.07 10.44
C MET A 135 -5.06 -1.91 11.57
N ASP A 136 -3.75 -1.81 11.77
CA ASP A 136 -2.99 -2.65 12.71
C ASP A 136 -1.59 -2.06 12.98
N ASP A 137 -0.90 -2.63 13.96
CA ASP A 137 0.50 -2.33 14.27
C ASP A 137 1.45 -2.96 13.24
N THR A 138 2.40 -2.16 12.74
CA THR A 138 3.32 -2.58 11.68
C THR A 138 4.21 -3.74 12.13
N GLN A 139 4.71 -3.75 13.37
CA GLN A 139 5.59 -4.81 13.85
C GLN A 139 4.84 -6.13 14.03
N THR A 140 3.62 -6.06 14.55
CA THR A 140 2.71 -7.21 14.71
C THR A 140 2.45 -7.85 13.35
N VAL A 141 2.05 -7.05 12.36
CA VAL A 141 1.83 -7.54 10.99
C VAL A 141 3.11 -8.07 10.34
N PHE A 142 4.31 -7.71 10.77
CA PHE A 142 5.55 -8.25 10.20
C PHE A 142 6.15 -9.43 10.98
N THR A 143 5.55 -9.83 12.10
CA THR A 143 6.11 -10.88 12.98
C THR A 143 5.21 -12.12 13.16
N GLU A 144 3.91 -12.03 12.87
CA GLU A 144 2.99 -13.20 12.88
C GLU A 144 3.27 -14.25 11.79
#